data_AF-A0AAU6LHZ3-F1
#
_entry.id   AF-A0AAU6LHZ3-F1
#
_cell.length_a   1.000
_cell.length_b   1.000
_cell.length_c   1.000
_cell.angle_alpha   90.00
_cell.angle_beta   90.00
_cell.angle_gamma   90.00
#
_symmetry.space_group_name_H-M   'P 1'
#
loop_
_entity.id
_entity.type
_entity.pdbx_description
1 polymer ?
#
loop_
_entity_poly.entity_id
_entity_poly.type
_entity_poly.pdbx_seq_one_letter_code
_entity_poly.pdbx_strand_id
1 'polypeptide(L)'
;MSASLITAVELSVKPDQVDAAATAWKAHHAASAFEGRALFRSLEGSSLLELAPLAGWEQLDALRADWEQLWETLAPAAEGDFRRQVLGFVDAPKPVDTPLPQTAYVQMRHIEVPPRVYTAYRAWREETIYDVVRGADEVEAFEAYHSVLSTEPGVMFVSGFNCDPAEYNAVFTSPRYQEIVRQAGDRFIAGGERGLYTTIYARVA
;
A
#
# COMPACT_ATOMS: atom_id res chain seq x y z
N MET A 1 -3.67 -16.61 3.94
CA MET A 1 -3.57 -16.26 2.51
C MET A 1 -3.98 -14.82 2.35
N SER A 2 -3.32 -14.12 1.42
CA SER A 2 -3.63 -12.74 1.00
C SER A 2 -5.11 -12.54 0.69
N ALA A 3 -5.66 -11.38 1.03
CA ALA A 3 -7.04 -11.03 0.69
C ALA A 3 -7.20 -10.85 -0.82
N SER A 4 -8.33 -11.29 -1.39
CA SER A 4 -8.64 -11.11 -2.81
C SER A 4 -8.99 -9.66 -3.15
N LEU A 5 -9.49 -8.91 -2.18
CA LEU A 5 -9.80 -7.49 -2.24
C LEU A 5 -9.27 -6.82 -0.97
N ILE A 6 -8.71 -5.63 -1.13
CA ILE A 6 -8.34 -4.76 0.00
C ILE A 6 -8.84 -3.35 -0.25
N THR A 7 -9.07 -2.60 0.81
CA THR A 7 -9.14 -1.14 0.74
C THR A 7 -7.84 -0.53 1.21
N ALA A 8 -7.41 0.53 0.53
CA ALA A 8 -6.37 1.43 1.00
C ALA A 8 -6.99 2.81 1.19
N VAL A 9 -7.03 3.28 2.45
CA VAL A 9 -7.60 4.57 2.82
C VAL A 9 -6.52 5.42 3.46
N GLU A 10 -6.14 6.50 2.78
CA GLU A 10 -5.17 7.47 3.27
C GLU A 10 -5.86 8.78 3.67
N LEU A 11 -5.42 9.37 4.78
CA LEU A 11 -5.78 10.72 5.18
C LEU A 11 -4.52 11.55 5.44
N SER A 12 -4.42 12.70 4.76
CA SER A 12 -3.47 13.75 5.14
C SER A 12 -3.98 14.47 6.39
N VAL A 13 -3.13 14.60 7.39
CA VAL A 13 -3.42 15.15 8.71
C VAL A 13 -2.47 16.33 8.95
N LYS A 14 -2.92 17.34 9.68
CA LYS A 14 -2.06 18.45 10.10
C LYS A 14 -0.83 17.90 10.85
N PRO A 15 0.40 18.38 10.55
CA PRO A 15 1.62 17.80 11.10
C PRO A 15 1.68 17.69 12.63
N ASP A 16 1.07 18.64 13.34
CA ASP A 16 1.02 18.68 14.81
C ASP A 16 -0.07 17.77 15.42
N GLN A 17 -0.92 17.17 14.58
CA GLN A 17 -2.08 16.36 14.99
C GLN A 17 -1.94 14.88 14.65
N VAL A 18 -0.85 14.44 14.00
CA VAL A 18 -0.69 13.07 13.48
C VAL A 18 -0.85 12.01 14.58
N ASP A 19 -0.19 12.17 15.74
CA ASP A 19 -0.25 11.19 16.83
C ASP A 19 -1.65 11.15 17.49
N ALA A 20 -2.30 12.30 17.61
CA ALA A 20 -3.66 12.40 18.14
C ALA A 20 -4.67 11.75 17.20
N ALA A 21 -4.55 12.01 15.89
CA ALA A 21 -5.38 11.40 14.85
C ALA A 21 -5.17 9.88 14.77
N ALA A 22 -3.92 9.41 14.87
CA ALA A 22 -3.60 7.97 14.88
C ALA A 22 -4.23 7.27 16.10
N THR A 23 -4.18 7.91 17.27
CA THR A 23 -4.81 7.42 18.49
C THR A 23 -6.33 7.35 18.34
N ALA A 24 -6.94 8.39 17.79
CA ALA A 24 -8.39 8.45 17.57
C ALA A 24 -8.86 7.40 16.54
N TRP A 25 -8.14 7.25 15.43
CA TRP A 25 -8.44 6.25 14.41
C TRP A 25 -8.30 4.82 14.97
N LYS A 26 -7.24 4.56 15.73
CA LYS A 26 -7.07 3.27 16.42
C LYS A 26 -8.21 2.99 17.41
N ALA A 27 -8.65 3.99 18.17
CA ALA A 27 -9.79 3.84 19.08
C ALA A 27 -11.09 3.55 18.32
N HIS A 28 -11.31 4.20 17.17
CA HIS A 28 -12.42 3.92 16.27
C HIS A 28 -12.38 2.47 15.75
N HIS A 29 -11.22 1.97 15.33
CA HIS A 29 -11.06 0.56 14.95
C HIS A 29 -11.46 -0.40 16.07
N ALA A 30 -11.03 -0.12 17.31
CA ALA A 30 -11.35 -0.96 18.45
C ALA A 30 -12.84 -0.98 18.80
N ALA A 31 -13.58 0.08 18.47
CA ALA A 31 -15.03 0.18 18.69
C ALA A 31 -15.87 -0.39 17.53
N SER A 32 -15.24 -0.62 16.38
CA SER A 32 -15.92 -1.02 15.15
C SER A 32 -15.90 -2.54 14.96
N ALA A 33 -16.98 -3.06 14.36
CA ALA A 33 -17.13 -4.50 14.11
C ALA A 33 -16.30 -5.01 12.92
N PHE A 34 -15.64 -4.11 12.18
CA PHE A 34 -14.82 -4.49 11.03
C PHE A 34 -13.40 -4.91 11.48
N GLU A 35 -13.14 -6.21 11.44
CA GLU A 35 -11.88 -6.79 11.91
C GLU A 35 -10.79 -6.85 10.83
N GLY A 36 -9.55 -7.16 11.23
CA GLY A 36 -8.44 -7.42 10.31
C GLY A 36 -7.79 -6.17 9.68
N ARG A 37 -8.24 -4.96 10.05
CA ARG A 37 -7.65 -3.69 9.63
C ARG A 37 -6.28 -3.47 10.23
N ALA A 38 -5.41 -2.82 9.45
CA ALA A 38 -4.10 -2.36 9.88
C ALA A 38 -3.98 -0.86 9.65
N LEU A 39 -3.59 -0.13 10.69
CA LEU A 39 -3.35 1.30 10.65
C LEU A 39 -1.85 1.57 10.63
N PHE A 40 -1.42 2.50 9.79
CA PHE A 40 -0.04 2.90 9.63
C PHE A 40 0.09 4.42 9.57
N ARG A 41 1.25 4.93 9.97
CA ARG A 41 1.65 6.34 9.84
C ARG A 41 2.78 6.47 8.83
N SER A 42 2.73 7.48 7.97
CA SER A 42 3.79 7.73 7.01
C SER A 42 5.10 8.10 7.73
N LEU A 43 6.23 7.64 7.18
CA LEU A 43 7.57 8.06 7.61
C LEU A 43 8.07 9.28 6.84
N GLU A 44 7.38 9.66 5.77
CA GLU A 44 7.81 10.71 4.82
C GLU A 44 6.95 11.97 4.90
N GLY A 45 5.87 11.93 5.68
CA GLY A 45 4.93 13.04 5.80
C GLY A 45 3.90 12.84 6.91
N SER A 46 2.88 13.68 6.91
CA SER A 46 1.82 13.70 7.93
C SER A 46 0.55 13.00 7.43
N SER A 47 0.69 11.77 6.93
CA SER A 47 -0.47 10.97 6.51
C SER A 47 -0.60 9.68 7.33
N LEU A 48 -1.85 9.23 7.47
CA LEU A 48 -2.22 7.94 8.04
C LEU A 48 -2.83 7.07 6.95
N LEU A 49 -2.51 5.79 6.96
CA LEU A 49 -2.97 4.79 6.00
C LEU A 49 -3.66 3.64 6.75
N GLU A 50 -4.90 3.35 6.38
CA GLU A 50 -5.59 2.12 6.73
C GLU A 50 -5.54 1.15 5.55
N LEU A 51 -5.12 -0.09 5.83
CA LEU A 51 -5.35 -1.24 4.96
C LEU A 51 -6.41 -2.13 5.59
N ALA A 52 -7.45 -2.51 4.83
CA ALA A 52 -8.50 -3.41 5.29
C ALA A 52 -8.71 -4.54 4.27
N PRO A 53 -8.77 -5.81 4.69
CA PRO A 53 -9.18 -6.89 3.80
C PRO A 53 -10.70 -6.86 3.60
N LEU A 54 -11.16 -7.09 2.37
CA LEU A 54 -12.57 -7.31 2.05
C LEU A 54 -12.78 -8.77 1.68
N ALA A 55 -13.71 -9.44 2.34
CA ALA A 55 -14.17 -10.79 1.96
C ALA A 55 -14.98 -10.74 0.65
N GLY A 56 -15.63 -9.62 0.38
CA GLY A 56 -16.46 -9.40 -0.80
C GLY A 56 -17.02 -7.97 -0.85
N TRP A 57 -17.66 -7.65 -1.97
CA TRP A 57 -18.22 -6.31 -2.24
C TRP A 57 -19.35 -5.93 -1.29
N GLU A 58 -20.06 -6.92 -0.75
CA GLU A 58 -21.15 -6.73 0.20
C GLU A 58 -20.70 -6.07 1.52
N GLN A 59 -19.41 -6.13 1.85
CA GLN A 59 -18.87 -5.48 3.04
C GLN A 59 -18.64 -3.97 2.85
N LEU A 60 -18.66 -3.47 1.62
CA LEU A 60 -18.30 -2.08 1.31
C LEU A 60 -19.29 -1.08 1.90
N ASP A 61 -20.58 -1.40 1.95
CA ASP A 61 -21.59 -0.50 2.53
C ASP A 61 -21.40 -0.29 4.03
N ALA A 62 -21.10 -1.38 4.76
CA ALA A 62 -20.79 -1.31 6.19
C ALA A 62 -19.50 -0.51 6.43
N LEU A 63 -18.45 -0.77 5.63
CA LEU A 63 -17.18 -0.07 5.76
C LEU A 63 -17.30 1.42 5.41
N ARG A 64 -18.11 1.78 4.42
CA ARG A 64 -18.43 3.18 4.09
C ARG A 64 -19.09 3.90 5.27
N ALA A 65 -20.10 3.29 5.90
CA ALA A 65 -20.76 3.87 7.06
C ALA A 65 -19.81 4.02 8.26
N ASP A 66 -18.86 3.07 8.42
CA ASP A 66 -17.81 3.15 9.43
C ASP A 66 -16.86 4.33 9.18
N TRP A 67 -16.44 4.55 7.93
CA TRP A 67 -15.61 5.70 7.55
C TRP A 67 -16.32 7.05 7.69
N GLU A 68 -17.64 7.10 7.51
CA GLU A 68 -18.43 8.32 7.76
C GLU A 68 -18.35 8.71 9.26
N GLN A 69 -18.45 7.74 10.17
CA GLN A 69 -18.28 7.97 11.60
C GLN A 69 -16.84 8.37 11.96
N LEU A 70 -15.86 7.71 11.33
CA LEU A 70 -14.45 8.06 11.49
C LEU A 70 -14.18 9.50 11.06
N TRP A 71 -14.80 9.95 9.96
CA TRP A 71 -14.63 11.31 9.45
C TRP A 71 -15.07 12.37 10.48
N GLU A 72 -16.20 12.19 11.14
CA GLU A 72 -16.66 13.11 12.20
C GLU A 72 -15.62 13.27 13.31
N THR A 73 -14.85 12.21 13.58
CA THR A 73 -13.78 12.22 14.59
C THR A 73 -12.50 12.88 14.06
N LEU A 74 -12.10 12.59 12.82
CA LEU A 74 -10.80 13.01 12.27
C LEU A 74 -10.83 14.35 11.54
N ALA A 75 -12.00 14.83 11.09
CA ALA A 75 -12.14 16.07 10.32
C ALA A 75 -11.44 17.29 10.96
N PRO A 76 -11.46 17.50 12.29
CA PRO A 76 -10.73 18.63 12.90
C PRO A 76 -9.20 18.57 12.70
N ALA A 77 -8.64 17.36 12.60
CA ALA A 77 -7.22 17.11 12.42
C ALA A 77 -6.81 16.99 10.94
N ALA A 78 -7.76 16.72 10.05
CA ALA A 78 -7.52 16.52 8.63
C ALA A 78 -6.97 17.78 7.92
N GLU A 79 -6.04 17.57 6.99
CA GLU A 79 -5.51 18.59 6.07
C GLU A 79 -6.18 18.48 4.68
N GLY A 80 -6.75 17.31 4.36
CA GLY A 80 -7.50 17.06 3.13
C GLY A 80 -8.60 16.01 3.34
N ASP A 81 -9.23 15.59 2.25
CA ASP A 81 -10.22 14.51 2.27
C ASP A 81 -9.53 13.13 2.24
N PHE A 82 -10.26 12.09 2.61
CA PHE A 82 -9.82 10.71 2.49
C PHE A 82 -9.60 10.32 1.03
N ARG A 83 -8.41 9.77 0.76
CA ARG A 83 -8.10 9.08 -0.50
C ARG A 83 -8.43 7.61 -0.30
N ARG A 84 -9.41 7.09 -1.05
CA ARG A 84 -9.90 5.73 -0.88
C ARG A 84 -9.72 4.94 -2.17
N GLN A 85 -9.18 3.74 -2.04
CA GLN A 85 -8.99 2.82 -3.16
C GLN A 85 -9.54 1.45 -2.78
N VAL A 86 -10.21 0.78 -3.73
CA VAL A 86 -10.46 -0.67 -3.69
C VAL A 86 -9.51 -1.32 -4.68
N LEU A 87 -8.72 -2.26 -4.18
CA LEU A 87 -7.65 -2.92 -4.91
C LEU A 87 -7.90 -4.43 -4.96
N GLY A 88 -7.73 -5.05 -6.12
CA GLY A 88 -7.93 -6.48 -6.34
C GLY A 88 -6.61 -7.22 -6.49
N PHE A 89 -6.48 -8.36 -5.82
CA PHE A 89 -5.25 -9.16 -5.80
C PHE A 89 -4.84 -9.63 -7.21
N VAL A 90 -3.53 -9.62 -7.48
CA VAL A 90 -2.95 -10.04 -8.76
C VAL A 90 -1.90 -11.13 -8.57
N ASP A 91 -0.96 -10.93 -7.65
CA ASP A 91 0.24 -11.76 -7.52
C ASP A 91 0.91 -11.54 -6.16
N ALA A 92 1.75 -12.48 -5.72
CA ALA A 92 2.55 -12.30 -4.51
C ALA A 92 3.87 -13.08 -4.60
N PRO A 93 4.98 -12.48 -5.10
CA PRO A 93 6.29 -13.15 -5.12
C PRO A 93 6.81 -13.54 -3.73
N LYS A 94 6.35 -12.85 -2.68
CA LYS A 94 6.51 -13.23 -1.27
C LYS A 94 5.14 -13.17 -0.59
N PRO A 95 4.38 -14.28 -0.59
CA PRO A 95 3.02 -14.32 -0.06
C PRO A 95 3.00 -14.31 1.46
N VAL A 96 1.84 -14.00 2.04
CA VAL A 96 1.58 -14.11 3.49
C VAL A 96 0.43 -15.07 3.80
N ASP A 97 0.50 -15.67 4.98
CA ASP A 97 -0.54 -16.57 5.49
C ASP A 97 -1.71 -15.83 6.17
N THR A 98 -1.64 -14.50 6.27
CA THR A 98 -2.70 -13.62 6.76
C THR A 98 -3.35 -12.81 5.63
N PRO A 99 -4.53 -12.20 5.83
CA PRO A 99 -5.18 -11.38 4.80
C PRO A 99 -4.36 -10.15 4.37
N LEU A 100 -3.56 -9.60 5.28
CA LEU A 100 -2.64 -8.49 5.07
C LEU A 100 -1.29 -8.83 5.73
N PRO A 101 -0.16 -8.26 5.26
CA PRO A 101 1.12 -8.35 5.96
C PRO A 101 0.99 -7.92 7.42
N GLN A 102 1.62 -8.66 8.34
CA GLN A 102 1.65 -8.35 9.79
C GLN A 102 2.95 -7.68 10.24
N THR A 103 3.67 -7.10 9.29
CA THR A 103 4.97 -6.48 9.51
C THR A 103 4.86 -5.11 10.18
N ALA A 104 5.94 -4.68 10.84
CA ALA A 104 6.08 -3.39 11.50
C ALA A 104 6.06 -2.23 10.52
N TYR A 105 6.50 -2.45 9.29
CA TYR A 105 6.48 -1.46 8.22
C TYR A 105 5.83 -2.03 6.96
N VAL A 106 5.25 -1.13 6.16
CA VAL A 106 4.85 -1.41 4.78
C VAL A 106 5.35 -0.29 3.88
N GLN A 107 5.76 -0.63 2.67
CA GLN A 107 5.94 0.32 1.59
C GLN A 107 4.84 0.10 0.56
N MET A 108 4.09 1.16 0.28
CA MET A 108 3.14 1.22 -0.82
C MET A 108 3.90 1.69 -2.06
N ARG A 109 3.80 0.95 -3.17
CA ARG A 109 4.41 1.35 -4.45
C ARG A 109 3.38 1.32 -5.55
N HIS A 110 3.17 2.44 -6.21
CA HIS A 110 2.17 2.55 -7.28
C HIS A 110 2.84 2.79 -8.63
N ILE A 111 2.37 2.07 -9.65
CA ILE A 111 2.72 2.30 -11.06
C ILE A 111 1.50 2.15 -11.95
N GLU A 112 1.45 2.91 -13.04
CA GLU A 112 0.52 2.67 -14.14
C GLU A 112 1.26 2.00 -15.31
N VAL A 113 0.68 0.94 -15.87
CA VAL A 113 1.26 0.22 -17.01
C VAL A 113 0.29 0.30 -18.20
N PRO A 114 0.68 0.85 -19.36
CA PRO A 114 -0.21 0.96 -20.50
C PRO A 114 -0.71 -0.42 -20.96
N PRO A 115 -2.01 -0.59 -21.26
CA PRO A 115 -2.58 -1.89 -21.60
C PRO A 115 -1.85 -2.64 -22.72
N ARG A 116 -1.37 -1.91 -23.74
CA ARG A 116 -0.64 -2.47 -24.89
C ARG A 116 0.65 -3.22 -24.53
N VAL A 117 1.25 -2.94 -23.37
CA VAL A 117 2.50 -3.58 -22.91
C VAL A 117 2.30 -4.41 -21.63
N TYR A 118 1.08 -4.49 -21.10
CA TYR A 118 0.80 -5.09 -19.79
C TYR A 118 1.25 -6.56 -19.69
N THR A 119 0.96 -7.38 -20.70
CA THR A 119 1.39 -8.80 -20.72
C THR A 119 2.92 -8.92 -20.75
N ALA A 120 3.60 -8.10 -21.55
CA ALA A 120 5.06 -8.09 -21.61
C ALA A 120 5.67 -7.61 -20.30
N TYR A 121 5.06 -6.61 -19.66
CA TYR A 121 5.47 -6.15 -18.34
C TYR A 121 5.33 -7.25 -17.27
N ARG A 122 4.23 -8.01 -17.27
CA ARG A 122 4.05 -9.11 -16.32
C ARG A 122 5.11 -10.20 -16.47
N ALA A 123 5.45 -10.58 -17.70
CA ALA A 123 6.54 -11.54 -17.93
C ALA A 123 7.89 -10.96 -17.50
N TRP A 124 8.18 -9.72 -17.87
CA TRP A 124 9.44 -9.06 -17.53
C TRP A 124 9.62 -8.86 -16.02
N ARG A 125 8.58 -8.43 -15.28
CA ARG A 125 8.68 -8.18 -13.83
C ARG A 125 8.92 -9.47 -13.04
N GLU A 126 8.39 -10.60 -13.53
CA GLU A 126 8.58 -11.93 -12.93
C GLU A 126 10.06 -12.32 -12.92
N GLU A 127 10.75 -12.09 -14.04
CA GLU A 127 12.17 -12.42 -14.22
C GLU A 127 13.13 -11.39 -13.61
N THR A 128 12.63 -10.22 -13.18
CA THR A 128 13.46 -9.09 -12.73
C THR A 128 13.10 -8.62 -11.32
N ILE A 129 12.03 -7.82 -11.19
CA ILE A 129 11.59 -7.24 -9.91
C ILE A 129 11.34 -8.35 -8.89
N TYR A 130 10.61 -9.40 -9.29
CA TYR A 130 10.25 -10.49 -8.39
C TYR A 130 11.44 -11.38 -8.06
N ASP A 131 12.42 -11.54 -8.96
CA ASP A 131 13.68 -12.22 -8.64
C ASP A 131 14.44 -11.49 -7.52
N VAL A 132 14.58 -10.16 -7.63
CA VAL A 132 15.22 -9.35 -6.58
C VAL A 132 14.46 -9.46 -5.26
N VAL A 133 13.13 -9.31 -5.30
CA VAL A 133 12.28 -9.39 -4.10
C VAL A 133 12.40 -10.77 -3.43
N ARG A 134 12.38 -11.86 -4.19
CA ARG A 134 12.51 -13.22 -3.67
C ARG A 134 13.85 -13.44 -2.98
N GLY A 135 14.93 -12.88 -3.53
CA GLY A 135 16.28 -13.02 -3.01
C GLY A 135 16.66 -12.08 -1.86
N ALA A 136 15.84 -11.08 -1.53
CA ALA A 136 16.14 -10.08 -0.50
C ALA A 136 15.49 -10.44 0.84
N ASP A 137 16.27 -10.84 1.83
CA ASP A 137 15.78 -11.24 3.16
C ASP A 137 15.06 -10.09 3.90
N GLU A 138 15.41 -8.85 3.59
CA GLU A 138 14.81 -7.63 4.13
C GLU A 138 13.33 -7.46 3.73
N VAL A 139 12.91 -8.11 2.63
CA VAL A 139 11.52 -8.09 2.17
C VAL A 139 10.82 -9.35 2.69
N GLU A 140 9.83 -9.20 3.56
CA GLU A 140 9.13 -10.34 4.16
C GLU A 140 7.81 -10.67 3.44
N ALA A 141 7.12 -9.64 2.96
CA ALA A 141 5.92 -9.76 2.18
C ALA A 141 6.01 -8.85 0.96
N PHE A 142 5.51 -9.30 -0.18
CA PHE A 142 5.41 -8.46 -1.37
C PHE A 142 4.23 -8.93 -2.20
N GLU A 143 3.15 -8.16 -2.14
CA GLU A 143 1.88 -8.46 -2.78
C GLU A 143 1.57 -7.40 -3.83
N ALA A 144 0.96 -7.80 -4.94
CA ALA A 144 0.54 -6.93 -6.02
C ALA A 144 -0.97 -6.92 -6.11
N TYR A 145 -1.55 -5.72 -6.09
CA TYR A 145 -2.97 -5.47 -6.28
C TYR A 145 -3.18 -4.50 -7.44
N HIS A 146 -4.27 -4.64 -8.17
CA HIS A 146 -4.66 -3.71 -9.23
C HIS A 146 -5.81 -2.82 -8.77
N SER A 147 -5.79 -1.54 -9.15
CA SER A 147 -6.90 -0.63 -8.88
C SER A 147 -8.18 -1.15 -9.52
N VAL A 148 -9.25 -1.24 -8.72
CA VAL A 148 -10.61 -1.59 -9.17
C VAL A 148 -11.51 -0.36 -9.08
N LEU A 149 -11.51 0.31 -7.94
CA LEU A 149 -12.15 1.62 -7.74
C LEU A 149 -11.12 2.56 -7.12
N SER A 150 -10.60 3.48 -7.92
CA SER A 150 -9.59 4.46 -7.50
C SER A 150 -9.56 5.61 -8.49
N THR A 151 -9.11 6.78 -8.05
CA THR A 151 -8.71 7.88 -8.95
C THR A 151 -7.31 7.67 -9.53
N GLU A 152 -6.58 6.66 -9.03
CA GLU A 152 -5.24 6.29 -9.45
C GLU A 152 -5.29 4.92 -10.16
N PRO A 153 -5.13 4.88 -11.50
CA PRO A 153 -5.13 3.63 -12.24
C PRO A 153 -3.78 2.91 -12.10
N GLY A 154 -3.81 1.58 -12.05
CA GLY A 154 -2.59 0.78 -12.15
C GLY A 154 -2.45 -0.30 -11.09
N VAL A 155 -1.21 -0.62 -10.78
CA VAL A 155 -0.82 -1.66 -9.81
C VAL A 155 -0.28 -0.98 -8.56
N MET A 156 -0.84 -1.34 -7.41
CA MET A 156 -0.30 -1.08 -6.08
C MET A 156 0.44 -2.32 -5.58
N PHE A 157 1.72 -2.18 -5.25
CA PHE A 157 2.46 -3.17 -4.50
C PHE A 157 2.43 -2.84 -3.02
N VAL A 158 2.11 -3.82 -2.19
CA VAL A 158 2.17 -3.75 -0.73
C VAL A 158 3.34 -4.61 -0.28
N SER A 159 4.44 -3.96 0.11
CA SER A 159 5.67 -4.63 0.52
C SER A 159 5.85 -4.50 2.03
N GLY A 160 5.84 -5.62 2.76
CA GLY A 160 5.98 -5.66 4.22
C GLY A 160 7.40 -6.07 4.65
N PHE A 161 7.90 -5.44 5.72
CA PHE A 161 9.22 -5.71 6.29
C PHE A 161 9.32 -5.31 7.77
N ASN A 162 10.25 -5.92 8.53
CA ASN A 162 10.51 -5.56 9.93
C ASN A 162 11.91 -4.98 10.22
N CYS A 163 12.83 -5.01 9.25
CA CYS A 163 14.16 -4.41 9.39
C CYS A 163 14.09 -2.87 9.40
N ASP A 164 15.25 -2.22 9.60
CA ASP A 164 15.33 -0.76 9.52
C ASP A 164 14.93 -0.27 8.11
N PRO A 165 14.13 0.82 7.99
CA PRO A 165 13.72 1.33 6.68
C PRO A 165 14.87 1.67 5.73
N ALA A 166 16.06 2.04 6.23
CA ALA A 166 17.23 2.27 5.38
C ALA A 166 17.80 0.96 4.84
N GLU A 167 17.83 -0.11 5.64
CA GLU A 167 18.25 -1.45 5.19
C GLU A 167 17.29 -1.99 4.12
N TYR A 168 15.97 -1.89 4.36
CA TYR A 168 14.95 -2.25 3.37
C TYR A 168 15.12 -1.44 2.07
N ASN A 169 15.35 -0.12 2.16
CA ASN A 169 15.55 0.72 0.98
C ASN A 169 16.85 0.42 0.22
N ALA A 170 17.87 -0.14 0.88
CA ALA A 170 19.13 -0.50 0.24
C ALA A 170 18.93 -1.56 -0.87
N VAL A 171 17.96 -2.47 -0.69
CA VAL A 171 17.56 -3.46 -1.73
C VAL A 171 17.19 -2.75 -3.04
N PHE A 172 16.41 -1.67 -2.92
CA PHE A 172 15.82 -0.95 -4.06
C PHE A 172 16.65 0.24 -4.57
N THR A 173 17.74 0.56 -3.87
CA THR A 173 18.73 1.55 -4.33
C THR A 173 20.00 0.89 -4.86
N SER A 174 20.08 -0.44 -4.86
CA SER A 174 21.18 -1.18 -5.45
C SER A 174 21.36 -0.87 -6.95
N PRO A 175 22.59 -0.87 -7.49
CA PRO A 175 22.82 -0.60 -8.91
C PRO A 175 22.03 -1.53 -9.85
N ARG A 176 21.87 -2.80 -9.45
CA ARG A 176 21.06 -3.78 -10.18
C ARG A 176 19.59 -3.35 -10.24
N TYR A 177 19.01 -2.94 -9.11
CA TYR A 177 17.60 -2.56 -9.07
C TYR A 177 17.34 -1.21 -9.76
N GLN A 178 18.27 -0.27 -9.67
CA GLN A 178 18.18 1.01 -10.39
C GLN A 178 18.13 0.80 -11.91
N GLU A 179 18.90 -0.14 -12.44
CA GLU A 179 18.82 -0.51 -13.86
C GLU A 179 17.47 -1.16 -14.22
N ILE A 180 16.90 -1.97 -13.31
CA ILE A 180 15.54 -2.53 -13.48
C ILE A 180 14.49 -1.41 -13.52
N VAL A 181 14.56 -0.43 -12.60
CA VAL A 181 13.64 0.72 -12.57
C VAL A 181 13.74 1.55 -13.85
N ARG A 182 14.96 1.82 -14.33
CA ARG A 182 15.17 2.52 -15.59
C ARG A 182 14.53 1.79 -16.77
N GLN A 183 14.75 0.47 -16.89
CA GLN A 183 14.11 -0.35 -17.92
C GLN A 183 12.59 -0.35 -17.81
N ALA A 184 12.04 -0.40 -16.59
CA ALA A 184 10.60 -0.30 -16.36
C ALA A 184 10.05 1.06 -16.81
N GLY A 185 10.72 2.14 -16.44
CA GLY A 185 10.38 3.51 -16.83
C GLY A 185 10.35 3.68 -18.34
N ASP A 186 11.39 3.25 -19.03
CA ASP A 186 11.54 3.43 -20.48
C ASP A 186 10.50 2.64 -21.30
N ARG A 187 10.08 1.47 -20.80
CA ARG A 187 9.36 0.47 -21.61
C ARG A 187 7.92 0.22 -21.17
N PHE A 188 7.63 0.37 -19.88
CA PHE A 188 6.44 -0.20 -19.28
C PHE A 188 5.63 0.77 -18.42
N ILE A 189 6.22 1.81 -17.83
CA ILE A 189 5.51 2.70 -16.90
C ILE A 189 4.99 3.94 -17.64
N ALA A 190 3.70 4.25 -17.47
CA ALA A 190 3.14 5.50 -17.96
C ALA A 190 3.78 6.68 -17.19
N GLY A 191 4.28 7.69 -17.92
CA GLY A 191 5.01 8.81 -17.31
C GLY A 191 6.50 8.54 -17.04
N GLY A 192 7.02 7.38 -17.43
CA GLY A 192 8.42 7.00 -17.27
C GLY A 192 8.79 6.71 -15.81
N GLU A 193 10.02 6.97 -15.43
CA GLU A 193 10.50 6.77 -14.04
C GLU A 193 9.69 7.57 -13.00
N ARG A 194 9.15 8.74 -13.39
CA ARG A 194 8.30 9.57 -12.52
C ARG A 194 6.92 8.98 -12.27
N GLY A 195 6.54 7.93 -13.01
CA GLY A 195 5.29 7.19 -12.79
C GLY A 195 5.36 6.18 -11.65
N LEU A 196 6.55 5.99 -11.04
CA LEU A 196 6.71 5.21 -9.82
C LEU A 196 6.59 6.11 -8.59
N TYR A 197 5.53 5.90 -7.82
CA TYR A 197 5.34 6.52 -6.52
C TYR A 197 5.59 5.49 -5.42
N THR A 198 6.30 5.89 -4.36
CA THR A 198 6.55 5.03 -3.20
C THR A 198 6.42 5.83 -1.91
N THR A 199 5.80 5.24 -0.90
CA THR A 199 5.82 5.79 0.47
C THR A 199 5.90 4.67 1.49
N ILE A 200 6.74 4.87 2.50
CA ILE A 200 6.90 3.96 3.62
C ILE A 200 6.02 4.41 4.78
N TYR A 201 5.34 3.44 5.39
CA TYR A 201 4.52 3.63 6.56
C TYR A 201 4.95 2.67 7.68
N ALA A 202 4.94 3.16 8.91
CA ALA A 202 5.13 2.37 10.12
C ALA A 202 3.78 2.03 10.75
N ARG A 203 3.62 0.79 11.19
CA ARG A 203 2.39 0.32 11.84
C ARG A 203 2.15 1.10 13.14
N VAL A 204 0.91 1.52 13.35
CA VAL A 204 0.48 2.11 14.61
C VAL A 204 0.18 0.95 15.57
N ALA A 205 1.04 0.79 16.57
CA ALA A 205 0.92 -0.22 17.63
C ALA A 205 -0.28 0.05 18.54
#